data_AF-A0A7K0QYQ0-F1
#
_entry.id   AF-A0A7K0QYQ0-F1
#
_cell.length_a   1.000
_cell.length_b   1.000
_cell.length_c   1.000
_cell.angle_alpha   90.00
_cell.angle_beta   90.00
_cell.angle_gamma   90.00
#
_symmetry.space_group_name_H-M   'P 1'
#
loop_
_entity.id
_entity.type
_entity.pdbx_description
1 polymer ?
#
loop_
_entity_poly.entity_id
_entity_poly.type
_entity_poly.pdbx_seq_one_letter_code
_entity_poly.pdbx_strand_id
1 'polypeptide(L)'
;AILYPITKAYSGLMGSLSLTILMIPTIARTSQEVLNLIPNELREAGTALGGTQWRTVAMIVLPAAKSGLVTAIILGVARIAGETAPILLLTGGGDRVNPNAFNGPMGSLPYYIWKSFNAGSPEAITRAWAGLLVLVGLVLILFTLARFLSTRKAAT
;
A
#
# COMPACT_ATOMS: atom_id res chain seq x y z
N ALA A 1 15.05 8.83 1.68
CA ALA A 1 16.18 8.51 2.58
C ALA A 1 16.26 9.48 3.78
N ILE A 2 15.14 9.80 4.44
CA ILE A 2 15.10 10.81 5.53
C ILE A 2 15.09 10.15 6.93
N LEU A 3 14.67 8.89 7.05
CA LEU A 3 14.50 8.22 8.36
C LEU A 3 15.76 7.49 8.87
N TYR A 4 16.65 7.04 7.99
CA TYR A 4 17.90 6.36 8.37
C TYR A 4 18.84 7.19 9.27
N PRO A 5 19.10 8.49 9.00
CA PRO A 5 20.05 9.27 9.80
C PRO A 5 19.52 9.64 11.21
N ILE A 6 18.21 9.52 11.46
CA ILE A 6 17.59 9.99 12.72
C ILE A 6 17.56 8.87 13.78
N THR A 7 17.31 7.61 13.38
CA THR A 7 17.03 6.53 14.34
C THR A 7 18.17 5.53 14.52
N LYS A 8 19.16 5.50 13.61
CA LYS A 8 20.34 4.60 13.62
C LYS A 8 20.04 3.10 13.81
N ALA A 9 18.79 2.66 13.64
CA ALA A 9 18.35 1.29 13.85
C ALA A 9 17.56 0.80 12.62
N TYR A 10 17.80 -0.44 12.19
CA TYR A 10 16.97 -1.09 11.19
C TYR A 10 15.79 -1.76 11.89
N SER A 11 14.57 -1.43 11.46
CA SER A 11 13.35 -2.01 12.03
C SER A 11 12.23 -2.08 10.99
N GLY A 12 11.33 -3.06 11.15
CA GLY A 12 10.12 -3.16 10.33
C GLY A 12 9.22 -1.93 10.42
N LEU A 13 9.20 -1.30 11.60
CA LEU A 13 8.43 -0.07 11.82
C LEU A 13 8.91 1.08 10.91
N MET A 14 10.22 1.28 10.77
CA MET A 14 10.75 2.32 9.88
C MET A 14 10.44 2.03 8.41
N GLY A 15 10.50 0.76 8.02
CA GLY A 15 9.99 0.32 6.72
C GLY A 15 8.53 0.73 6.51
N SER A 16 7.65 0.43 7.47
CA SER A 16 6.23 0.75 7.38
C SER A 16 5.92 2.26 7.32
N LEU A 17 6.66 3.08 8.09
CA LEU A 17 6.51 4.54 8.06
C LEU A 17 6.92 5.13 6.71
N SER A 18 8.00 4.63 6.13
CA SER A 18 8.45 5.09 4.81
C SER A 18 7.45 4.79 3.70
N LEU A 19 6.85 3.59 3.73
CA LEU A 19 5.81 3.21 2.80
C LEU A 19 4.57 4.07 2.99
N THR A 20 4.21 4.37 4.24
CA THR A 20 3.08 5.26 4.55
C THR A 20 3.28 6.66 3.94
N ILE A 21 4.46 7.25 4.06
CA ILE A 21 4.75 8.58 3.50
C ILE A 21 4.59 8.59 1.97
N LEU A 22 5.03 7.52 1.29
CA LEU A 22 4.86 7.38 -0.15
C LEU A 22 3.43 7.06 -0.57
N MET A 23 2.66 6.41 0.32
CA MET A 23 1.27 6.01 0.09
C MET A 23 0.31 7.19 0.08
N ILE A 24 0.46 8.10 1.05
CA ILE A 24 -0.47 9.21 1.30
C ILE A 24 -0.83 9.98 0.02
N PRO A 25 0.11 10.51 -0.80
CA PRO A 25 -0.25 11.29 -1.97
C PRO A 25 -0.95 10.45 -3.05
N THR A 26 -0.61 9.17 -3.18
CA THR A 26 -1.22 8.28 -4.18
C THR A 26 -2.68 7.97 -3.83
N ILE A 27 -2.94 7.61 -2.57
CA ILE A 27 -4.31 7.32 -2.11
C ILE A 27 -5.15 8.60 -2.08
N ALA A 28 -4.56 9.73 -1.67
CA ALA A 28 -5.26 11.00 -1.67
C ALA A 28 -5.73 11.40 -3.08
N ARG A 29 -4.86 11.27 -4.09
CA ARG A 29 -5.20 11.61 -5.48
C ARG A 29 -6.30 10.71 -6.05
N THR A 30 -6.17 9.41 -5.86
CA THR A 30 -7.19 8.45 -6.33
C THR A 30 -8.54 8.62 -5.60
N SER A 31 -8.50 8.95 -4.31
CA SER A 31 -9.71 9.29 -3.54
C SER A 31 -10.34 10.60 -4.01
N GLN A 32 -9.54 11.61 -4.38
CA GLN A 32 -10.03 12.87 -4.91
C GLN A 32 -10.74 12.67 -6.26
N GLU A 33 -10.19 11.86 -7.15
CA GLU A 33 -10.82 11.50 -8.42
C GLU A 33 -12.20 10.86 -8.19
N VAL A 34 -12.32 9.95 -7.22
CA VAL A 34 -13.61 9.34 -6.84
C VAL A 34 -14.58 10.38 -6.27
N LEU A 35 -14.12 11.25 -5.37
CA LEU A 35 -14.98 12.27 -4.75
C LEU A 35 -15.47 13.33 -5.74
N ASN A 36 -14.70 13.62 -6.78
CA ASN A 36 -15.06 14.55 -7.84
C ASN A 36 -16.12 14.00 -8.80
N LEU A 37 -16.36 12.68 -8.80
CA LEU A 37 -17.46 12.07 -9.57
C LEU A 37 -18.83 12.33 -8.94
N ILE A 38 -18.88 12.77 -7.68
CA ILE A 38 -20.13 13.04 -6.97
C ILE A 38 -20.66 14.42 -7.39
N PRO A 39 -21.88 14.51 -7.94
CA PRO A 39 -22.48 15.78 -8.35
C PRO A 39 -22.52 16.81 -7.22
N ASN A 40 -22.27 18.08 -7.55
CA ASN A 40 -22.34 19.19 -6.59
C ASN A 40 -23.75 19.41 -6.05
N GLU A 41 -24.77 19.08 -6.83
CA GLU A 41 -26.20 19.17 -6.45
C GLU A 41 -26.50 18.41 -5.15
N LEU A 42 -25.92 17.22 -4.95
CA LEU A 42 -26.08 16.43 -3.72
C LEU A 42 -25.44 17.12 -2.50
N ARG A 43 -24.35 17.86 -2.72
CA ARG A 43 -23.65 18.61 -1.68
C ARG A 43 -24.45 19.85 -1.29
N GLU A 44 -24.96 20.56 -2.28
CA GLU A 44 -25.77 21.77 -2.11
C GLU A 44 -27.12 21.46 -1.45
N ALA A 45 -27.78 20.36 -1.84
CA ALA A 45 -29.01 19.89 -1.20
C ALA A 45 -28.81 19.57 0.29
N GLY A 46 -27.68 18.92 0.65
CA GLY A 46 -27.35 18.62 2.05
C GLY A 46 -27.15 19.88 2.90
N THR A 47 -26.54 20.92 2.33
CA THR A 47 -26.41 22.22 3.01
C THR A 47 -27.73 23.01 3.05
N ALA A 48 -28.57 22.89 2.02
CA ALA A 48 -29.88 23.56 1.95
C ALA A 48 -30.88 22.99 2.97
N LEU A 49 -30.74 21.71 3.33
CA LEU A 49 -31.51 21.05 4.41
C LEU A 49 -31.05 21.46 5.83
N GLY A 50 -30.17 22.47 5.95
CA GLY A 50 -29.65 22.95 7.24
C GLY A 50 -28.48 22.14 7.79
N GLY A 51 -27.90 21.24 6.99
CA GLY A 51 -26.68 20.51 7.34
C GLY A 51 -25.43 21.37 7.25
N THR A 52 -24.48 21.19 8.18
CA THR A 52 -23.13 21.79 8.06
C THR A 52 -22.31 21.06 6.99
N GLN A 53 -21.33 21.76 6.38
CA GLN A 53 -20.48 21.19 5.32
C GLN A 53 -19.83 19.85 5.72
N TRP A 54 -19.30 19.75 6.95
CA TRP A 54 -18.73 18.49 7.46
C TRP A 54 -19.79 17.37 7.56
N ARG A 55 -21.01 17.69 8.01
CA ARG A 55 -22.09 16.70 8.14
C ARG A 55 -22.57 16.20 6.77
N THR A 56 -22.66 17.08 5.78
CA THR A 56 -22.96 16.72 4.39
C THR A 56 -21.89 15.80 3.81
N VAL A 57 -20.60 16.12 4.02
CA VAL A 57 -19.50 15.26 3.57
C VAL A 57 -19.55 13.90 4.26
N ALA A 58 -19.71 13.88 5.59
CA ALA A 58 -19.67 12.66 6.37
C ALA A 58 -20.87 11.72 6.12
N MET A 59 -22.09 12.28 5.95
CA MET A 59 -23.32 11.49 5.87
C MET A 59 -23.86 11.27 4.46
N ILE A 60 -23.48 12.10 3.48
CA ILE A 60 -24.01 12.01 2.10
C ILE A 60 -22.87 11.62 1.15
N VAL A 61 -21.79 12.39 1.14
CA VAL A 61 -20.70 12.21 0.16
C VAL A 61 -19.88 10.95 0.44
N LEU A 62 -19.45 10.71 1.68
CA LEU A 62 -18.64 9.53 2.03
C LEU A 62 -19.37 8.20 1.79
N PRO A 63 -20.66 8.02 2.18
CA PRO A 63 -21.40 6.81 1.85
C PRO A 63 -21.60 6.62 0.35
N ALA A 64 -21.88 7.69 -0.40
CA ALA A 64 -22.01 7.64 -1.85
C ALA A 64 -20.68 7.26 -2.55
N ALA A 65 -19.54 7.70 -2.03
CA ALA A 65 -18.21 7.40 -2.57
C ALA A 65 -17.64 6.05 -2.12
N LYS A 66 -18.29 5.33 -1.19
CA LYS A 66 -17.69 4.21 -0.45
C LYS A 66 -17.11 3.12 -1.35
N SER A 67 -17.83 2.71 -2.39
CA SER A 67 -17.36 1.67 -3.33
C SER A 67 -16.12 2.10 -4.13
N GLY A 68 -16.09 3.37 -4.54
CA GLY A 68 -14.94 3.97 -5.23
C GLY A 68 -13.74 4.13 -4.29
N LEU A 69 -13.95 4.59 -3.06
CA LEU A 69 -12.90 4.75 -2.05
C LEU A 69 -12.25 3.41 -1.67
N VAL A 70 -13.05 2.35 -1.53
CA VAL A 70 -12.53 1.00 -1.29
C VAL A 70 -11.64 0.56 -2.45
N THR A 71 -12.04 0.81 -3.70
CA THR A 71 -11.22 0.51 -4.87
C THR A 71 -9.92 1.32 -4.88
N ALA A 72 -9.98 2.62 -4.57
CA ALA A 72 -8.81 3.49 -4.49
C ALA A 72 -7.79 2.99 -3.45
N ILE A 73 -8.26 2.55 -2.28
CA ILE A 73 -7.41 1.97 -1.23
C ILE A 73 -6.76 0.67 -1.72
N ILE A 74 -7.52 -0.23 -2.35
CA ILE A 74 -6.99 -1.51 -2.87
C ILE A 74 -5.90 -1.27 -3.92
N LEU A 75 -6.13 -0.35 -4.85
CA LEU A 75 -5.13 0.01 -5.87
C LEU A 75 -3.89 0.66 -5.25
N GLY A 76 -4.06 1.50 -4.23
CA GLY A 76 -2.96 2.08 -3.46
C GLY A 76 -2.10 1.04 -2.77
N VAL A 77 -2.73 0.07 -2.09
CA VAL A 77 -2.02 -1.04 -1.42
C VAL A 77 -1.29 -1.92 -2.44
N ALA A 78 -1.91 -2.21 -3.58
CA ALA A 78 -1.30 -2.99 -4.65
C ALA A 78 -0.03 -2.33 -5.19
N ARG A 79 -0.03 -0.99 -5.34
CA ARG A 79 1.16 -0.24 -5.74
C ARG A 79 2.31 -0.43 -4.75
N ILE A 80 2.03 -0.34 -3.46
CA ILE A 80 3.04 -0.39 -2.40
C ILE A 80 3.60 -1.79 -2.19
N ALA A 81 2.80 -2.83 -2.43
CA ALA A 81 3.30 -4.19 -2.47
C ALA A 81 4.45 -4.36 -3.49
N GLY A 82 4.48 -3.52 -4.53
CA GLY A 82 5.56 -3.46 -5.52
C GLY A 82 6.68 -2.44 -5.23
N GLU A 83 6.57 -1.61 -4.19
CA GLU A 83 7.59 -0.60 -3.85
C GLU A 83 8.74 -1.26 -3.08
N THR A 84 9.81 -1.60 -3.80
CA THR A 84 10.97 -2.31 -3.25
C THR A 84 11.99 -1.38 -2.60
N ALA A 85 12.19 -0.18 -3.16
CA ALA A 85 13.25 0.76 -2.75
C ALA A 85 13.19 1.18 -1.27
N PRO A 86 12.02 1.54 -0.68
CA PRO A 86 11.97 1.98 0.72
C PRO A 86 12.30 0.86 1.70
N ILE A 87 11.86 -0.36 1.38
CA ILE A 87 12.08 -1.55 2.20
C ILE A 87 13.57 -1.94 2.19
N LEU A 88 14.19 -1.97 1.01
CA LEU A 88 15.62 -2.28 0.85
C LEU A 88 16.51 -1.36 1.70
N LEU A 89 16.17 -0.07 1.77
CA LEU A 89 16.98 0.94 2.45
C LEU A 89 16.78 1.00 3.97
N LEU A 90 15.62 0.56 4.48
CA LEU A 90 15.23 0.85 5.87
C LEU A 90 15.03 -0.40 6.74
N THR A 91 14.81 -1.57 6.14
CA THR A 91 14.63 -2.82 6.90
C THR A 91 15.93 -3.58 7.17
N GLY A 92 17.05 -3.13 6.61
CA GLY A 92 18.39 -3.69 6.85
C GLY A 92 18.65 -5.06 6.22
N GLY A 93 17.60 -5.80 5.86
CA GLY A 93 17.68 -7.04 5.10
C GLY A 93 18.27 -8.21 5.89
N GLY A 94 17.42 -8.95 6.60
CA GLY A 94 17.80 -10.15 7.33
C GLY A 94 17.56 -11.43 6.51
N ASP A 95 18.48 -12.39 6.57
CA ASP A 95 18.24 -13.76 6.05
C ASP A 95 17.31 -14.58 6.96
N ARG A 96 16.96 -14.03 8.14
CA ARG A 96 16.13 -14.67 9.15
C ARG A 96 14.84 -13.89 9.37
N VAL A 97 13.75 -14.63 9.61
CA VAL A 97 12.49 -14.05 10.04
C VAL A 97 12.69 -13.49 11.44
N ASN A 98 12.59 -12.16 11.56
CA ASN A 98 12.63 -11.48 12.84
C ASN A 98 11.18 -11.26 13.32
N PRO A 99 10.76 -11.84 14.47
CA PRO A 99 9.42 -11.63 15.01
C PRO A 99 9.25 -10.25 15.67
N ASN A 100 10.32 -9.50 15.91
CA ASN A 100 10.26 -8.20 16.54
C ASN A 100 10.22 -7.07 15.49
N ALA A 101 9.07 -6.40 15.39
CA ALA A 101 8.85 -5.31 14.44
C ALA A 101 9.61 -4.01 14.77
N PHE A 102 10.05 -3.84 16.02
CA PHE A 102 10.68 -2.62 16.52
C PHE A 102 12.20 -2.70 16.56
N ASN A 103 12.78 -3.91 16.54
CA ASN A 103 14.22 -4.08 16.68
C ASN A 103 14.74 -5.22 15.81
N GLY A 104 15.76 -4.92 15.02
CA GLY A 104 16.51 -5.87 14.22
C GLY A 104 16.11 -5.90 12.74
N PRO A 105 17.03 -6.31 11.86
CA PRO A 105 16.78 -6.35 10.44
C PRO A 105 15.67 -7.35 10.10
N MET A 106 14.78 -6.96 9.19
CA MET A 106 13.70 -7.81 8.69
C MET A 106 13.97 -8.19 7.24
N GLY A 107 13.89 -9.48 6.95
CA GLY A 107 13.92 -9.98 5.58
C GLY A 107 12.62 -9.68 4.84
N SER A 108 12.73 -9.40 3.54
CA SER A 108 11.59 -9.31 2.64
C SER A 108 11.90 -10.03 1.33
N LEU A 109 10.88 -10.54 0.65
CA LEU A 109 11.04 -11.22 -0.63
C LEU A 109 11.74 -10.34 -1.69
N PRO A 110 11.40 -9.03 -1.83
CA PRO A 110 12.14 -8.15 -2.72
C PRO A 110 13.62 -7.99 -2.36
N TYR A 111 13.95 -7.94 -1.06
CA TYR A 111 15.34 -7.89 -0.60
C TYR A 111 16.11 -9.17 -0.95
N TYR A 112 15.47 -10.34 -0.78
CA TYR A 112 16.08 -11.61 -1.15
C TYR A 112 16.40 -11.69 -2.65
N ILE A 113 15.49 -11.24 -3.50
CA ILE A 113 15.70 -11.20 -4.96
C ILE A 113 16.85 -10.25 -5.30
N TRP A 114 16.84 -9.04 -4.75
CA TRP A 114 17.90 -8.04 -4.98
C TRP A 114 19.28 -8.55 -4.52
N LYS A 115 19.35 -9.15 -3.33
CA LYS A 115 20.59 -9.74 -2.80
C LYS A 115 21.09 -10.90 -3.67
N SER A 116 20.18 -11.75 -4.14
CA SER A 116 20.52 -12.90 -4.99
C SER A 116 21.00 -12.46 -6.38
N PHE A 117 20.45 -11.39 -6.94
CA PHE A 117 20.96 -10.78 -8.18
C PHE A 117 22.35 -10.17 -7.99
N ASN A 118 22.60 -9.45 -6.90
CA ASN A 118 23.91 -8.84 -6.63
C ASN A 118 25.01 -9.86 -6.33
N ALA A 119 24.67 -11.05 -5.84
CA ALA A 119 25.65 -12.11 -5.57
C ALA A 119 26.30 -12.65 -6.86
N GLY A 120 25.64 -12.52 -8.02
CA GLY A 120 26.24 -12.77 -9.34
C GLY A 120 26.62 -14.21 -9.69
N SER A 121 26.49 -15.17 -8.77
CA SER A 121 26.76 -16.59 -9.06
C SER A 121 25.64 -17.19 -9.94
N PRO A 122 25.94 -18.15 -10.84
CA PRO A 122 24.92 -18.78 -11.70
C PRO A 122 23.76 -19.40 -10.89
N GLU A 123 24.06 -19.96 -9.72
CA GLU A 123 23.08 -20.54 -8.80
C GLU A 123 22.23 -19.46 -8.13
N ALA A 124 22.83 -18.32 -7.77
CA ALA A 124 22.14 -17.19 -7.16
C ALA A 124 21.15 -16.52 -8.12
N ILE A 125 21.53 -16.37 -9.40
CA ILE A 125 20.64 -15.84 -10.44
C ILE A 125 19.44 -16.77 -10.66
N THR A 126 19.67 -18.09 -10.70
CA THR A 126 18.59 -19.07 -10.86
C THR A 126 17.59 -19.00 -9.68
N ARG A 127 18.09 -18.84 -8.45
CA ARG A 127 17.24 -18.61 -7.26
C ARG A 127 16.51 -17.28 -7.30
N ALA A 128 17.13 -16.23 -7.83
CA ALA A 128 16.50 -14.92 -8.00
C ALA A 128 15.29 -14.98 -8.95
N TRP A 129 15.41 -15.70 -10.07
CA TRP A 129 14.30 -15.93 -11.00
C TRP A 129 13.16 -16.71 -10.36
N ALA A 130 13.46 -17.78 -9.61
CA ALA A 130 12.45 -18.52 -8.87
C ALA A 130 11.74 -17.64 -7.83
N GLY A 131 12.50 -16.85 -7.07
CA GLY A 131 11.96 -15.91 -6.08
C GLY A 131 11.07 -14.83 -6.72
N LEU A 132 11.45 -14.33 -7.90
CA LEU A 132 10.67 -13.36 -8.64
C LEU A 132 9.33 -13.94 -9.13
N LEU A 133 9.34 -15.17 -9.65
CA LEU A 133 8.11 -15.87 -10.05
C LEU A 133 7.16 -16.04 -8.85
N VAL A 134 7.69 -16.47 -7.71
CA VAL A 134 6.90 -16.61 -6.47
C VAL A 134 6.34 -15.26 -6.01
N LEU A 135 7.14 -14.20 -6.02
CA LEU A 135 6.69 -12.86 -5.64
C LEU A 135 5.55 -12.36 -6.53
N VAL A 136 5.71 -12.46 -7.86
CA VAL A 136 4.68 -12.05 -8.83
C VAL A 136 3.42 -12.89 -8.66
N GLY A 137 3.55 -14.21 -8.54
CA GLY A 137 2.40 -15.10 -8.32
C GLY A 137 1.64 -14.76 -7.04
N LEU A 138 2.35 -14.52 -5.94
CA LEU A 138 1.76 -14.15 -4.65
C LEU A 138 1.02 -12.80 -4.74
N VAL A 139 1.64 -11.78 -5.34
CA VAL A 139 1.01 -10.47 -5.51
C VAL A 139 -0.24 -10.56 -6.38
N LEU A 140 -0.19 -11.32 -7.48
CA LEU A 140 -1.35 -11.55 -8.33
C LEU A 140 -2.49 -12.23 -7.56
N ILE A 141 -2.20 -13.31 -6.81
CA ILE A 141 -3.22 -14.02 -6.02
C ILE A 141 -3.88 -13.09 -5.00
N LEU A 142 -3.08 -12.34 -4.22
CA LEU A 142 -3.60 -11.40 -3.24
C LEU A 142 -4.43 -10.30 -3.89
N PHE A 143 -3.99 -9.76 -5.02
CA PHE A 143 -4.69 -8.71 -5.75
C PHE A 143 -6.03 -9.19 -6.32
N THR A 144 -6.04 -10.36 -6.96
CA THR A 144 -7.27 -10.96 -7.50
C THR A 144 -8.26 -11.27 -6.38
N LEU A 145 -7.82 -11.83 -5.25
CA LEU A 145 -8.66 -12.08 -4.08
C LEU A 145 -9.23 -10.79 -3.50
N ALA A 146 -8.40 -9.76 -3.30
CA ALA A 146 -8.84 -8.46 -2.78
C ALA A 146 -9.88 -7.81 -3.70
N ARG A 147 -9.67 -7.86 -5.03
CA ARG A 147 -10.61 -7.32 -6.02
C ARG A 147 -11.93 -8.09 -6.04
N PHE A 148 -11.87 -9.42 -5.94
CA PHE A 148 -13.07 -10.27 -5.93
C PHE A 148 -13.92 -10.07 -4.67
N LEU A 149 -13.29 -9.94 -3.50
CA LEU A 149 -14.00 -9.69 -2.24
C LEU A 149 -14.62 -8.28 -2.19
N SER A 150 -13.96 -7.29 -2.79
CA SER A 150 -14.46 -5.91 -2.85
C SER A 150 -15.67 -5.74 -3.77
N THR A 151 -15.74 -6.48 -4.87
CA THR A 151 -16.84 -6.37 -5.84
C THR A 151 -18.14 -6.95 -5.29
N ARG A 152 -18.07 -7.99 -4.45
CA ARG A 152 -19.25 -8.58 -3.79
C ARG A 152 -19.95 -7.65 -2.80
N LYS A 153 -19.22 -6.77 -2.11
CA LYS A 153 -19.80 -5.82 -1.14
C LYS A 153 -20.45 -4.58 -1.77
N ALA A 154 -20.33 -4.39 -3.09
CA ALA A 154 -20.98 -3.29 -3.79
C ALA A 154 -22.36 -3.68 -4.38
N ALA A 155 -22.71 -4.97 -4.36
CA ALA A 155 -23.94 -5.51 -4.94
C ALA A 155 -25.01 -5.89 -3.89
N THR A 156 -24.79 -5.51 -2.62
CA THR A 156 -25.72 -5.66 -1.50
C THR A 156 -25.91 -4.34 -0.80
#